data_AF-A0A354TG34-F1
#
_entry.id   AF-A0A354TG34-F1
#
_cell.length_a   1.000
_cell.length_b   1.000
_cell.length_c   1.000
_cell.angle_alpha   90.00
_cell.angle_beta   90.00
_cell.angle_gamma   90.00
#
_symmetry.space_group_name_H-M   'P 1'
#
loop_
_entity.id
_entity.type
_entity.pdbx_description
1 polymer ?
#
loop_
_entity_poly.entity_id
_entity_poly.type
_entity_poly.pdbx_seq_one_letter_code
_entity_poly.pdbx_strand_id
1 'polypeptide(L)'
;MPDDADAGGLVSLADLKRLAELFDAAENALVPDAPEAKAAQVAFDNEVQALYDGKVAAHPQFSSVAQPFFRAKIRTLCRQYLRKN
;
A
#
# COMPACT_ATOMS: atom_id res chain seq x y z
N MET A 1 -6.84 -13.77 18.42
CA MET A 1 -6.76 -12.38 17.93
C MET A 1 -6.86 -12.50 16.42
N PRO A 2 -7.88 -11.96 15.74
CA PRO A 2 -7.95 -12.11 14.28
C PRO A 2 -6.92 -11.14 13.67
N ASP A 3 -5.82 -11.71 13.20
CA ASP A 3 -4.75 -11.08 12.41
C ASP A 3 -5.22 -10.78 10.98
N ASP A 4 -6.37 -10.12 10.83
CA ASP A 4 -6.96 -9.83 9.53
C ASP A 4 -6.38 -8.52 8.98
N ALA A 5 -5.29 -8.67 8.23
CA ALA A 5 -4.88 -7.72 7.21
C ALA A 5 -6.00 -7.58 6.17
N ASP A 6 -6.97 -6.69 6.44
CA ASP A 6 -8.23 -6.67 5.71
C ASP A 6 -8.16 -5.91 4.36
N ALA A 7 -7.41 -6.51 3.45
CA ALA A 7 -7.68 -6.58 2.02
C ALA A 7 -8.15 -8.01 1.66
N GLY A 8 -8.99 -8.64 2.50
CA GLY A 8 -9.45 -10.02 2.26
C GLY A 8 -8.33 -11.05 2.11
N GLY A 9 -7.17 -10.86 2.77
CA GLY A 9 -6.01 -11.73 2.65
C GLY A 9 -5.08 -11.47 1.45
N LEU A 10 -5.35 -10.46 0.61
CA LEU A 10 -4.47 -10.14 -0.53
C LEU A 10 -3.09 -9.62 -0.12
N VAL A 11 -3.01 -8.86 0.97
CA VAL A 11 -1.77 -8.18 1.38
C VAL A 11 -1.33 -8.79 2.70
N SER A 12 -0.10 -9.32 2.75
CA SER A 12 0.43 -9.85 3.99
C SER A 12 0.73 -8.71 4.98
N LEU A 13 0.78 -9.01 6.27
CA LEU A 13 1.14 -8.00 7.28
C LEU A 13 2.56 -7.44 7.07
N ALA A 14 3.48 -8.25 6.53
CA ALA A 14 4.82 -7.81 6.16
C ALA A 14 4.80 -6.82 4.97
N ASP A 15 4.00 -7.13 3.93
CA ASP A 15 3.80 -6.21 2.80
C ASP A 15 3.19 -4.89 3.29
N LEU A 16 2.18 -4.99 4.16
CA LEU A 16 1.50 -3.81 4.69
C LEU A 16 2.42 -2.94 5.54
N LYS A 17 3.27 -3.55 6.38
CA LYS A 17 4.27 -2.82 7.18
C LYS A 17 5.23 -2.05 6.28
N ARG A 18 5.79 -2.72 5.27
CA ARG A 18 6.73 -2.10 4.33
C ARG A 18 6.09 -0.96 3.54
N LEU A 19 4.87 -1.17 3.03
CA LEU A 19 4.10 -0.12 2.35
C LEU A 19 3.77 1.04 3.28
N ALA A 20 3.46 0.76 4.56
CA ALA A 20 3.18 1.79 5.55
C ALA A 20 4.40 2.67 5.86
N GLU A 21 5.60 2.08 5.93
CA GLU A 21 6.85 2.83 6.12
C GLU A 21 7.14 3.76 4.92
N LEU A 22 6.98 3.27 3.69
CA LEU A 22 7.12 4.08 2.47
C LEU A 22 6.06 5.18 2.38
N PHE A 23 4.82 4.85 2.77
CA PHE A 23 3.71 5.78 2.82
C PHE A 23 3.95 6.89 3.85
N ASP A 24 4.45 6.55 5.02
CA ASP A 24 4.80 7.50 6.08
C ASP A 24 5.92 8.45 5.65
N ALA A 25 7.00 7.89 5.09
CA ALA A 25 8.13 8.65 4.57
C ALA A 25 7.77 9.60 3.41
N ALA A 26 6.70 9.29 2.67
CA ALA A 26 6.19 10.15 1.60
C ALA A 26 5.18 11.19 2.10
N GLU A 27 4.15 10.79 2.85
CA GLU A 27 3.01 11.66 3.23
C GLU A 27 3.28 12.50 4.48
N ASN A 28 4.12 12.02 5.40
CA ASN A 28 4.47 12.72 6.64
C ASN A 28 5.87 13.35 6.58
N ALA A 29 6.45 13.47 5.38
CA ALA A 29 7.70 14.17 5.19
C ALA A 29 7.60 15.63 5.64
N LEU A 30 8.53 16.07 6.49
CA LEU A 30 8.64 17.48 6.91
C LEU A 30 8.87 18.42 5.71
N VAL A 31 9.54 17.91 4.68
CA VAL A 31 9.78 18.63 3.42
C VAL A 31 9.23 17.76 2.27
N PRO A 32 7.99 18.00 1.81
CA PRO A 32 7.35 17.18 0.77
C PRO A 32 8.11 17.16 -0.56
N ASP A 33 8.86 18.22 -0.84
CA ASP A 33 9.66 18.34 -2.06
C ASP A 33 11.05 17.73 -1.97
N ALA A 34 11.43 17.23 -0.79
CA ALA A 34 12.71 16.58 -0.60
C ALA A 34 12.85 15.37 -1.53
N PRO A 35 14.05 15.14 -2.08
CA PRO A 35 14.28 14.02 -2.98
C PRO A 35 13.94 12.67 -2.32
N GLU A 36 14.12 12.56 -1.01
CA GLU A 36 13.78 11.37 -0.22
C GLU A 36 12.27 11.12 -0.17
N ALA A 37 11.46 12.16 0.04
CA ALA A 37 9.99 12.05 0.06
C ALA A 37 9.44 11.65 -1.31
N LYS A 38 10.00 12.23 -2.38
CA LYS A 38 9.67 11.87 -3.76
C LYS A 38 10.10 10.43 -4.09
N ALA A 39 11.29 10.02 -3.66
CA ALA A 39 11.77 8.65 -3.83
C ALA A 39 10.87 7.65 -3.08
N ALA A 40 10.46 7.97 -1.85
CA ALA A 40 9.54 7.16 -1.07
C ALA A 40 8.16 7.04 -1.76
N GLN A 41 7.62 8.13 -2.30
CA GLN A 41 6.35 8.12 -3.04
C GLN A 41 6.44 7.23 -4.30
N VAL A 42 7.54 7.34 -5.05
CA VAL A 42 7.78 6.50 -6.24
C VAL A 42 7.93 5.03 -5.84
N ALA A 43 8.67 4.73 -4.78
CA ALA A 43 8.83 3.37 -4.27
C ALA A 43 7.50 2.78 -3.82
N PHE A 44 6.69 3.55 -3.08
CA PHE A 44 5.35 3.15 -2.67
C PHE A 44 4.48 2.83 -3.89
N ASP A 45 4.44 3.70 -4.89
CA ASP A 45 3.60 3.50 -6.08
C ASP A 45 4.03 2.29 -6.89
N ASN A 46 5.35 2.05 -7.02
CA ASN A 46 5.88 0.87 -7.70
C ASN A 46 5.54 -0.43 -6.95
N GLU A 47 5.62 -0.44 -5.62
CA GLU A 47 5.28 -1.63 -4.83
C GLU A 47 3.77 -1.93 -4.87
N VAL A 48 2.92 -0.89 -4.78
CA VAL A 48 1.47 -1.05 -4.96
C VAL A 48 1.14 -1.58 -6.35
N GLN A 49 1.84 -1.10 -7.38
CA GLN A 49 1.67 -1.58 -8.75
C GLN A 49 2.03 -3.06 -8.87
N ALA A 50 3.19 -3.46 -8.37
CA ALA A 50 3.63 -4.85 -8.41
C ALA A 50 2.66 -5.79 -7.66
N LEU A 51 2.11 -5.34 -6.52
CA LEU A 51 1.08 -6.08 -5.78
C LEU A 51 -0.21 -6.22 -6.58
N TYR A 52 -0.65 -5.15 -7.25
CA TYR A 52 -1.83 -5.20 -8.09
C TYR A 52 -1.64 -6.18 -9.25
N ASP A 53 -0.53 -6.09 -9.98
CA ASP A 53 -0.27 -6.95 -11.13
C ASP A 53 -0.15 -8.43 -10.72
N GLY A 54 0.54 -8.70 -9.61
CA GLY A 54 0.77 -10.06 -9.13
C GLY A 54 -0.42 -10.72 -8.44
N LYS A 55 -1.28 -9.95 -7.75
CA LYS A 55 -2.34 -10.50 -6.89
C LYS A 55 -3.77 -10.17 -7.33
N VAL A 56 -3.96 -9.07 -8.06
CA VAL A 56 -5.29 -8.59 -8.48
C VAL A 56 -5.49 -8.87 -9.97
N ALA A 57 -4.64 -8.32 -10.82
CA ALA A 57 -4.78 -8.44 -12.28
C ALA A 57 -4.61 -9.89 -12.77
N ALA A 58 -3.70 -10.64 -12.16
CA ALA A 58 -3.47 -12.06 -12.49
C ALA A 58 -4.57 -13.00 -11.97
N HIS A 59 -5.44 -12.55 -11.06
CA HIS A 59 -6.40 -13.43 -10.38
C HIS A 59 -7.81 -13.28 -10.98
N PRO A 60 -8.42 -14.36 -11.51
CA PRO A 60 -9.71 -14.28 -12.22
C PRO A 60 -10.84 -13.66 -11.39
N GLN A 61 -10.83 -13.90 -10.07
CA GLN A 61 -11.86 -13.42 -9.14
C GLN A 61 -11.77 -11.91 -8.86
N PHE A 62 -10.61 -11.29 -9.11
CA PHE A 62 -10.38 -9.87 -8.86
C PHE A 62 -10.20 -9.05 -10.15
N SER A 63 -10.48 -9.66 -11.30
CA SER A 63 -10.37 -9.04 -12.63
C SER A 63 -11.23 -7.78 -12.83
N SER A 64 -12.25 -7.57 -11.99
CA SER A 64 -13.11 -6.38 -12.00
C SER A 64 -12.62 -5.25 -11.12
N VAL A 65 -11.62 -5.48 -10.26
CA VAL A 65 -11.08 -4.45 -9.36
C VAL A 65 -10.14 -3.56 -10.17
N ALA A 66 -10.50 -2.29 -10.36
CA ALA A 66 -9.60 -1.37 -11.05
C ALA A 66 -8.44 -0.92 -10.14
N GLN A 67 -7.26 -0.77 -10.72
CA GLN A 67 -6.03 -0.33 -10.07
C GLN A 67 -6.19 0.92 -9.18
N PRO A 68 -6.92 1.99 -9.58
CA PRO A 68 -7.11 3.14 -8.70
C PRO A 68 -7.83 2.81 -7.38
N PHE A 69 -8.81 1.89 -7.41
CA PHE A 69 -9.53 1.46 -6.21
C PHE A 69 -8.62 0.63 -5.30
N PHE A 70 -7.82 -0.26 -5.88
CA PHE A 70 -6.84 -1.02 -5.11
C PHE A 70 -5.83 -0.10 -4.42
N ARG A 71 -5.26 0.87 -5.15
CA ARG A 71 -4.33 1.86 -4.58
C ARG A 71 -4.97 2.67 -3.45
N ALA A 72 -6.21 3.11 -3.62
CA ALA A 72 -6.95 3.81 -2.56
C ALA A 72 -7.12 2.94 -1.31
N LYS A 73 -7.48 1.66 -1.48
CA LYS A 73 -7.61 0.70 -0.38
C LYS A 73 -6.27 0.46 0.34
N ILE A 74 -5.16 0.32 -0.39
CA ILE A 74 -3.82 0.19 0.23
C ILE A 74 -3.48 1.41 1.06
N ARG A 75 -3.71 2.63 0.55
CA ARG A 75 -3.47 3.87 1.31
C ARG A 75 -4.29 3.90 2.61
N THR A 76 -5.56 3.48 2.56
CA THR A 76 -6.39 3.37 3.75
C THR A 76 -5.81 2.38 4.77
N LEU A 77 -5.35 1.22 4.31
CA LEU A 77 -4.75 0.21 5.19
C LEU A 77 -3.44 0.70 5.81
N CYS A 78 -2.59 1.38 5.04
CA CYS A 78 -1.36 1.99 5.55
C CYS A 78 -1.67 3.01 6.65
N ARG A 79 -2.65 3.90 6.43
CA ARG A 79 -3.11 4.86 7.44
C ARG A 79 -3.66 4.18 8.70
N GLN A 80 -4.40 3.08 8.55
CA GLN A 80 -4.91 2.33 9.69
C GLN A 80 -3.77 1.64 10.47
N TYR A 81 -2.79 1.10 9.76
CA TYR A 81 -1.62 0.46 10.35
C TYR A 81 -0.78 1.46 11.17
N LEU A 82 -0.49 2.64 10.60
CA LEU A 82 0.25 3.72 11.26
C LEU A 82 -0.50 4.41 12.41
N ARG A 83 -1.83 4.24 12.49
CA ARG A 83 -2.63 4.77 13.62
C ARG A 83 -2.70 3.81 14.80
N LYS A 84 -2.47 2.51 14.55
CA LYS A 84 -2.54 1.46 15.57
C LYS A 84 -1.17 1.15 16.18
N ASN A 85 -0.08 1.58 15.55
CA ASN A 85 1.31 1.40 15.97
C ASN A 85 1.97 2.77 16.08
#